data_AF-A0A9Q8CJG1-F1
#
_entry.id   AF-A0A9Q8CJG1-F1
#
_cell.length_a   1.000
_cell.length_b   1.000
_cell.length_c   1.000
_cell.angle_alpha   90.00
_cell.angle_beta   90.00
_cell.angle_gamma   90.00
#
_symmetry.space_group_name_H-M   'P 1'
#
loop_
_entity.id
_entity.type
_entity.pdbx_description
1 polymer ?
#
loop_
_entity_poly.entity_id
_entity_poly.type
_entity_poly.pdbx_seq_one_letter_code
_entity_poly.pdbx_strand_id
1 'polypeptide(L)'
;MYKQLILSLAVIKEKAAYLIVILASLVFALISRLMSSPVVEDSEDTIIIMSLSETLAMITFLMLLTLFLNKQYNLTKYKMSEWYYSQPASMKQVVQGDIALILIAHIASYLYWIVFNFLNQTPEKSNIMLMVIAVSLLVHGLYLIRLYQNGGEIDMVMSLLYFLPVFIAFCFHAMLIRNDLDMQLHLSESAGWHFYLYQLPYLTLVGTVIAMIVSYIVTSRRINRQHDLA
;
A
#
# COMPACT_ATOMS: atom_id res chain seq x y z
N MET A 1 -9.10 33.26 2.96
CA MET A 1 -8.14 33.14 4.07
C MET A 1 -8.51 32.06 5.09
N TYR A 2 -9.62 32.16 5.85
CA TYR A 2 -9.95 31.18 6.91
C TYR A 2 -10.17 29.74 6.41
N LYS A 3 -10.85 29.56 5.26
CA LYS A 3 -11.01 28.24 4.62
C LYS A 3 -9.67 27.60 4.24
N GLN A 4 -8.73 28.37 3.69
CA GLN A 4 -7.38 27.88 3.34
C GLN A 4 -6.57 27.50 4.58
N LEU A 5 -6.72 28.24 5.68
CA LEU A 5 -6.06 27.95 6.96
C LEU A 5 -6.58 26.65 7.60
N ILE A 6 -7.89 26.41 7.57
CA ILE A 6 -8.50 25.16 8.06
C ILE A 6 -8.07 23.98 7.20
N LEU A 7 -8.03 24.16 5.89
CA LEU A 7 -7.58 23.15 4.94
C LEU A 7 -6.12 22.76 5.16
N SER A 8 -5.22 23.74 5.34
CA SER A 8 -3.81 23.46 5.60
C SER A 8 -3.61 22.75 6.94
N LEU A 9 -4.36 23.12 7.98
CA LEU A 9 -4.35 22.41 9.27
C LEU A 9 -4.84 20.96 9.16
N ALA A 10 -5.89 20.69 8.38
CA ALA A 10 -6.41 19.33 8.19
C ALA A 10 -5.38 18.42 7.50
N VAL A 11 -4.75 18.92 6.43
CA VAL A 11 -3.71 18.18 5.68
C VAL A 11 -2.45 17.95 6.53
N ILE A 12 -2.06 18.91 7.37
CA ILE A 12 -0.92 18.75 8.30
C ILE A 12 -1.21 17.68 9.35
N LYS A 13 -2.41 17.68 9.96
CA LYS A 13 -2.82 16.68 10.95
C LYS A 13 -2.80 15.27 10.39
N GLU A 14 -3.30 15.11 9.18
CA GLU A 14 -3.30 13.83 8.48
C GLU A 14 -1.89 13.29 8.25
N LYS A 15 -0.99 14.11 7.69
CA LYS A 15 0.43 13.73 7.49
C LYS A 15 1.14 13.40 8.81
N ALA A 16 0.84 14.14 9.88
CA ALA A 16 1.37 13.87 11.21
C ALA A 16 0.89 12.51 11.75
N ALA A 17 -0.34 12.09 11.46
CA ALA A 17 -0.84 10.77 11.85
C ALA A 17 -0.02 9.64 11.19
N TYR A 18 0.25 9.70 9.88
CA TYR A 18 1.12 8.71 9.21
C TYR A 18 2.50 8.64 9.87
N LEU A 19 3.13 9.80 10.12
CA LEU A 19 4.44 9.86 10.75
C LEU A 19 4.45 9.27 12.17
N ILE A 20 3.42 9.56 12.97
CA ILE A 20 3.28 9.03 14.33
C ILE A 20 3.18 7.51 14.30
N VAL A 21 2.37 6.92 13.41
CA VAL A 21 2.19 5.46 13.35
C VAL A 21 3.48 4.77 12.85
N ILE A 22 4.19 5.36 11.88
CA ILE A 22 5.52 4.89 11.43
C ILE A 22 6.51 4.91 12.59
N LEU A 23 6.63 6.04 13.31
CA LEU A 23 7.58 6.17 14.42
C LEU A 23 7.22 5.23 15.57
N ALA A 24 5.93 5.11 15.91
CA ALA A 24 5.46 4.23 16.97
C ALA A 24 5.83 2.77 16.69
N SER A 25 5.50 2.26 15.50
CA SER A 25 5.81 0.87 15.13
C SER A 25 7.31 0.55 15.15
N LEU A 26 8.16 1.47 14.66
CA LEU A 26 9.62 1.30 14.69
C LEU A 26 10.20 1.40 16.11
N VAL A 27 9.70 2.32 16.93
CA VAL A 27 10.11 2.45 18.33
C VAL A 27 9.73 1.20 19.12
N PHE A 28 8.51 0.68 18.96
CA PHE A 28 8.09 -0.56 19.61
C PHE A 28 8.93 -1.76 19.15
N ALA A 29 9.28 -1.86 17.87
CA ALA A 29 10.19 -2.90 17.38
C ALA A 29 11.59 -2.77 18.01
N LEU A 30 12.13 -1.56 18.12
CA LEU A 30 13.42 -1.30 18.75
C LEU A 30 13.40 -1.63 20.25
N ILE A 31 12.35 -1.24 20.98
CA ILE A 31 12.16 -1.56 22.39
C ILE A 31 12.07 -3.08 22.56
N SER A 32 11.29 -3.77 21.73
CA SER A 32 11.18 -5.23 21.73
C SER A 32 12.56 -5.89 21.57
N ARG A 33 13.38 -5.39 20.65
CA ARG A 33 14.76 -5.85 20.46
C ARG A 33 15.68 -5.55 21.65
N LEU A 34 15.51 -4.42 22.34
CA LEU A 34 16.33 -4.08 23.50
C LEU A 34 15.91 -4.86 24.76
N MET A 35 14.64 -5.29 24.82
CA MET A 35 14.06 -6.01 25.95
C MET A 35 14.06 -7.53 25.78
N SER A 36 14.39 -8.06 24.60
CA SER A 36 14.39 -9.50 24.33
C SER A 36 15.43 -10.22 25.19
N SER A 37 14.96 -10.81 26.29
CA SER A 37 15.58 -11.95 26.99
C SER A 37 15.27 -13.24 26.22
N PRO A 38 16.05 -14.33 26.39
CA PRO A 38 15.94 -15.53 25.57
C PRO A 38 14.53 -16.11 25.53
N VAL A 39 14.16 -16.59 24.34
CA VAL A 39 12.87 -17.18 23.97
C VAL A 39 12.40 -18.16 25.04
N VAL A 40 11.27 -17.85 25.67
CA VAL A 40 10.50 -18.84 26.43
C VAL A 40 9.82 -19.71 25.38
N GLU A 41 10.04 -21.03 25.44
CA GLU A 41 9.32 -22.01 24.63
C GLU A 41 7.81 -21.87 24.92
N ASP A 42 7.07 -21.25 24.02
CA ASP A 42 5.62 -21.20 24.10
C ASP A 42 5.06 -22.60 23.75
N SER A 43 4.24 -23.13 24.65
CA SER A 43 3.55 -24.41 24.52
C SER A 43 2.64 -24.45 23.28
N GLU A 44 2.53 -25.63 22.64
CA GLU A 44 1.86 -25.91 21.36
C GLU A 44 0.38 -25.48 21.21
N ASP A 45 -0.30 -25.05 22.29
CA ASP A 45 -1.72 -24.66 22.31
C ASP A 45 -1.99 -23.15 22.43
N THR A 46 -0.99 -22.29 22.23
CA THR A 46 -1.18 -20.83 22.33
C THR A 46 -1.89 -20.26 21.10
N ILE A 47 -3.01 -19.56 21.33
CA ILE A 47 -3.61 -18.68 20.33
C ILE A 47 -2.54 -17.64 19.96
N ILE A 48 -2.09 -17.65 18.70
CA ILE A 48 -1.11 -16.67 18.21
C ILE A 48 -1.80 -15.30 18.16
N ILE A 49 -1.60 -14.52 19.22
CA ILE A 49 -2.04 -13.13 19.28
C ILE A 49 -0.96 -12.28 18.62
N MET A 50 -1.34 -11.52 17.59
CA MET A 50 -0.48 -10.51 16.99
C MET A 50 0.07 -9.57 18.06
N SER A 51 1.39 -9.40 18.09
CA SER A 51 1.98 -8.40 18.98
C SER A 51 1.51 -6.98 18.58
N LEU A 52 1.53 -6.05 19.53
CA LEU A 52 1.15 -4.66 19.27
C LEU A 52 2.06 -4.04 18.20
N SER A 53 3.36 -4.35 18.21
CA SER A 53 4.32 -3.86 17.22
C SER A 53 3.99 -4.36 15.80
N GLU A 54 3.70 -5.65 15.64
CA GLU A 54 3.30 -6.23 14.35
C GLU A 54 1.96 -5.66 13.85
N THR A 55 1.01 -5.46 14.75
CA THR A 55 -0.29 -4.86 14.43
C THR A 55 -0.12 -3.43 13.93
N LEU A 56 0.64 -2.61 14.65
CA LEU A 56 0.97 -1.25 14.23
C LEU A 56 1.74 -1.23 12.91
N ALA A 57 2.60 -2.22 12.67
CA ALA A 57 3.35 -2.31 11.43
C ALA A 57 2.48 -2.68 10.22
N MET A 58 1.56 -3.63 10.38
CA MET A 58 0.57 -3.93 9.35
C MET A 58 -0.33 -2.74 9.05
N ILE A 59 -0.79 -2.02 10.08
CA ILE A 59 -1.59 -0.80 9.90
C ILE A 59 -0.77 0.25 9.14
N THR A 60 0.48 0.48 9.52
CA THR A 60 1.38 1.43 8.83
C THR A 60 1.55 1.06 7.37
N PHE A 61 1.83 -0.21 7.10
CA PHE A 61 1.99 -0.75 5.76
C PHE A 61 0.74 -0.48 4.91
N LEU A 62 -0.44 -0.85 5.40
CA LEU A 62 -1.71 -0.63 4.69
C LEU A 62 -2.01 0.86 4.50
N MET A 63 -1.76 1.68 5.53
CA MET A 63 -1.95 3.13 5.45
C MET A 63 -1.11 3.74 4.32
N LEU A 64 0.17 3.38 4.19
CA LEU A 64 1.04 3.90 3.13
C LEU A 64 0.50 3.56 1.73
N LEU A 65 -0.13 2.39 1.54
CA LEU A 65 -0.78 2.04 0.27
C LEU A 65 -1.98 2.93 -0.06
N THR A 66 -2.62 3.57 0.93
CA THR A 66 -3.78 4.45 0.70
C THR A 66 -3.44 5.90 0.34
N LEU A 67 -2.15 6.28 0.37
CA LEU A 67 -1.71 7.67 0.17
C LEU A 67 -2.25 8.30 -1.11
N PHE A 68 -2.29 7.53 -2.21
CA PHE A 68 -2.80 8.01 -3.48
C PHE A 68 -4.32 8.28 -3.42
N LEU A 69 -5.12 7.33 -2.92
CA LEU A 69 -6.56 7.52 -2.77
C LEU A 69 -6.90 8.71 -1.87
N ASN A 70 -6.10 8.89 -0.82
CA ASN A 70 -6.24 10.00 0.10
C ASN A 70 -5.94 11.35 -0.57
N LYS A 71 -4.85 11.43 -1.37
CA LYS A 71 -4.59 12.59 -2.23
C LYS A 71 -5.80 12.89 -3.10
N GLN A 72 -6.35 11.89 -3.79
CA GLN A 72 -7.51 12.10 -4.66
C GLN A 72 -8.68 12.63 -3.83
N TYR A 73 -9.06 11.96 -2.74
CA TYR A 73 -10.16 12.40 -1.88
C TYR A 73 -10.02 13.87 -1.45
N ASN A 74 -8.80 14.27 -1.07
CA ASN A 74 -8.50 15.63 -0.69
C ASN A 74 -8.60 16.63 -1.86
N LEU A 75 -8.17 16.23 -3.06
CA LEU A 75 -8.35 17.04 -4.27
C LEU A 75 -9.83 17.31 -4.56
N THR A 76 -10.68 16.29 -4.49
CA THR A 76 -12.12 16.43 -4.77
C THR A 76 -12.86 17.17 -3.66
N LYS A 77 -12.66 16.78 -2.40
CA LYS A 77 -13.38 17.35 -1.26
C LYS A 77 -13.00 18.80 -1.00
N TYR A 78 -11.72 19.11 -1.08
CA TYR A 78 -11.19 20.40 -0.66
C TYR A 78 -10.80 21.32 -1.84
N LYS A 79 -10.97 20.87 -3.09
CA LYS A 79 -10.60 21.60 -4.31
C LYS A 79 -9.13 22.09 -4.26
N MET A 80 -8.24 21.21 -3.82
CA MET A 80 -6.82 21.49 -3.51
C MET A 80 -5.88 21.34 -4.72
N SER A 81 -6.38 21.50 -5.95
CA SER A 81 -5.57 21.29 -7.16
C SER A 81 -4.30 22.15 -7.15
N GLU A 82 -4.38 23.42 -6.74
CA GLU A 82 -3.26 24.35 -6.66
C GLU A 82 -2.21 23.96 -5.61
N TRP A 83 -2.57 23.17 -4.58
CA TRP A 83 -1.65 22.79 -3.51
C TRP A 83 -0.84 21.54 -3.85
N TYR A 84 -1.44 20.61 -4.60
CA TYR A 84 -0.76 19.40 -5.07
C TYR A 84 -0.04 19.62 -6.40
N TYR A 85 -0.53 20.52 -7.24
CA TYR A 85 0.05 20.90 -8.52
C TYR A 85 0.39 22.39 -8.45
N SER A 86 1.52 22.70 -7.81
CA SER A 86 1.98 24.08 -7.56
C SER A 86 2.34 24.87 -8.83
N GLN A 87 2.16 24.28 -10.02
CA GLN A 87 2.42 24.89 -11.32
C GLN A 87 1.33 24.47 -12.32
N PRO A 88 1.09 25.24 -13.41
CA PRO A 88 0.25 24.78 -14.51
C PRO A 88 0.89 23.54 -15.14
N ALA A 89 0.48 22.37 -14.67
CA ALA A 89 0.93 21.08 -15.15
C ALA A 89 0.00 20.62 -16.26
N SER A 90 0.58 20.16 -17.37
CA SER A 90 -0.19 19.45 -18.39
C SER A 90 -0.84 18.19 -17.78
N MET A 91 -2.00 17.78 -18.30
CA MET A 91 -2.67 16.54 -17.84
C MET A 91 -1.74 15.32 -17.90
N LYS A 92 -0.82 15.28 -18.86
CA LYS A 92 0.22 14.24 -18.94
C LYS A 92 1.17 14.25 -17.74
N GLN A 93 1.62 15.42 -17.30
CA GLN A 93 2.48 15.56 -16.11
C GLN A 93 1.72 15.19 -14.83
N VAL A 94 0.43 15.50 -14.76
CA VAL A 94 -0.45 15.11 -13.64
C VAL A 94 -0.53 13.58 -13.53
N VAL A 95 -0.79 12.88 -14.64
CA VAL A 95 -0.80 11.40 -14.69
C VAL A 95 0.55 10.82 -14.28
N GLN A 96 1.66 11.38 -14.77
CA GLN A 96 3.01 10.93 -14.41
C GLN A 96 3.29 11.11 -12.91
N GLY A 97 2.88 12.24 -12.33
CA GLY A 97 3.00 12.50 -10.91
C GLY A 97 2.18 11.53 -10.05
N ASP A 98 0.97 11.17 -10.51
CA ASP A 98 0.12 10.19 -9.85
C ASP A 98 0.72 8.78 -9.88
N ILE A 99 1.24 8.35 -11.04
CA ILE A 99 1.96 7.08 -11.16
C ILE A 99 3.20 7.07 -10.27
N ALA A 100 3.99 8.15 -10.27
CA ALA A 100 5.18 8.27 -9.43
C ALA A 100 4.82 8.17 -7.94
N LEU A 101 3.76 8.84 -7.50
CA LEU A 101 3.28 8.77 -6.11
C LEU A 101 2.88 7.34 -5.74
N ILE A 102 2.13 6.65 -6.60
CA ILE A 102 1.75 5.24 -6.40
C ILE A 102 3.02 4.39 -6.25
N LEU A 103 3.96 4.45 -7.20
CA LEU A 103 5.17 3.63 -7.16
C LEU A 103 6.02 3.92 -5.91
N ILE A 104 6.26 5.19 -5.59
CA ILE A 104 7.04 5.60 -4.41
C ILE A 104 6.36 5.11 -3.12
N ALA A 105 5.04 5.22 -3.01
CA ALA A 105 4.32 4.75 -1.82
C ALA A 105 4.46 3.23 -1.63
N HIS A 106 4.40 2.43 -2.71
CA HIS A 106 4.57 0.99 -2.62
C HIS A 106 6.01 0.59 -2.29
N ILE A 107 7.00 1.26 -2.90
CA ILE A 107 8.42 1.05 -2.57
C ILE A 107 8.69 1.41 -1.10
N ALA A 108 8.18 2.55 -0.64
CA ALA A 108 8.32 2.98 0.75
C ALA A 108 7.66 2.00 1.72
N SER A 109 6.46 1.48 1.39
CA SER A 109 5.76 0.47 2.19
C SER A 109 6.57 -0.82 2.29
N TYR A 110 7.17 -1.27 1.19
CA TYR A 110 8.01 -2.47 1.15
C TYR A 110 9.30 -2.30 1.96
N LEU A 111 10.01 -1.19 1.77
CA LEU A 111 11.22 -0.88 2.53
C LEU A 111 10.94 -0.78 4.03
N TYR A 112 9.84 -0.12 4.40
CA TYR A 112 9.37 -0.07 5.77
C TYR A 112 9.15 -1.48 6.35
N TRP A 113 8.46 -2.36 5.62
CA TRP A 113 8.21 -3.74 6.05
C TRP A 113 9.50 -4.52 6.24
N ILE A 114 10.48 -4.39 5.33
CA ILE A 114 11.79 -5.03 5.46
C ILE A 114 12.51 -4.53 6.71
N VAL A 115 12.58 -3.22 6.92
CA VAL A 115 13.26 -2.62 8.08
C VAL A 115 12.60 -3.10 9.38
N PHE A 116 11.28 -3.14 9.44
CA PHE A 116 10.55 -3.64 10.61
C PHE A 116 10.89 -5.11 10.92
N ASN A 117 10.85 -6.00 9.93
CA ASN A 117 11.17 -7.41 10.13
C ASN A 117 12.64 -7.64 10.47
N PHE A 118 13.56 -6.84 9.89
CA PHE A 118 14.97 -6.88 10.25
C PHE A 118 15.20 -6.49 11.72
N LEU A 119 14.48 -5.48 12.23
CA LEU A 119 14.56 -5.09 13.64
C LEU A 119 14.00 -6.17 14.58
N ASN A 120 12.98 -6.91 14.15
CA ASN A 120 12.36 -8.00 14.91
C ASN A 120 12.98 -9.39 14.65
N GLN A 121 14.11 -9.48 13.95
CA GLN A 121 14.80 -10.75 13.66
C GLN A 121 13.93 -11.81 12.96
N THR A 122 12.96 -11.37 12.15
CA THR A 122 12.06 -12.23 11.37
C THR A 122 12.20 -11.98 9.87
N PRO A 123 13.42 -12.03 9.29
CA PRO A 123 13.64 -11.70 7.88
C PRO A 123 12.86 -12.60 6.91
N GLU A 124 12.53 -13.82 7.29
CA GLU A 124 11.67 -14.74 6.54
C GLU A 124 10.25 -14.18 6.31
N LYS A 125 9.76 -13.31 7.20
CA LYS A 125 8.47 -12.62 7.09
C LYS A 125 8.48 -11.47 6.06
N SER A 126 9.62 -11.16 5.45
CA SER A 126 9.73 -10.08 4.45
C SER A 126 8.91 -10.35 3.17
N ASN A 127 8.75 -11.60 2.77
CA ASN A 127 7.99 -11.97 1.56
C ASN A 127 6.46 -11.90 1.75
N ILE A 128 5.97 -11.86 2.99
CA ILE A 128 4.54 -11.91 3.35
C ILE A 128 3.70 -10.87 2.59
N MET A 129 4.23 -9.66 2.43
CA MET A 129 3.48 -8.52 1.90
C MET A 129 3.65 -8.30 0.40
N LEU A 130 4.44 -9.13 -0.29
CA LEU A 130 4.72 -8.94 -1.71
C LEU A 130 3.46 -9.09 -2.57
N MET A 131 2.61 -10.08 -2.28
CA MET A 131 1.33 -10.26 -2.97
C MET A 131 0.41 -9.06 -2.75
N VAL A 132 0.35 -8.53 -1.52
CA VAL A 132 -0.51 -7.39 -1.18
C VAL A 132 -0.08 -6.15 -1.97
N ILE A 133 1.23 -5.92 -2.10
CA ILE A 133 1.78 -4.88 -2.98
C ILE A 133 1.39 -5.12 -4.44
N ALA A 134 1.56 -6.34 -4.94
CA ALA A 134 1.30 -6.66 -6.34
C ALA A 134 -0.18 -6.46 -6.70
N VAL A 135 -1.10 -6.90 -5.83
CA VAL A 135 -2.55 -6.67 -6.00
C VAL A 135 -2.90 -5.19 -5.87
N SER A 136 -2.34 -4.50 -4.86
CA SER A 136 -2.55 -3.06 -4.65
C SER A 136 -2.14 -2.22 -5.87
N LEU A 137 -0.97 -2.49 -6.45
CA LEU A 137 -0.50 -1.83 -7.67
C LEU A 137 -1.43 -2.12 -8.87
N LEU A 138 -1.95 -3.35 -8.99
CA LEU A 138 -2.82 -3.74 -10.10
C LEU A 138 -4.12 -2.92 -10.06
N VAL A 139 -4.73 -2.89 -8.87
CA VAL A 139 -5.98 -2.17 -8.64
C VAL A 139 -5.77 -0.66 -8.79
N HIS A 140 -4.62 -0.12 -8.36
CA HIS A 140 -4.26 1.28 -8.64
C HIS A 140 -4.16 1.59 -10.14
N GLY A 141 -3.60 0.68 -10.95
CA GLY A 141 -3.57 0.84 -12.40
C GLY A 141 -4.97 0.94 -13.01
N LEU A 142 -5.88 0.05 -12.60
CA LEU A 142 -7.28 0.08 -13.02
C LEU A 142 -7.99 1.37 -12.56
N TYR A 143 -7.74 1.80 -11.32
CA TYR A 143 -8.29 3.04 -10.78
C TYR A 143 -7.81 4.26 -11.56
N LEU A 144 -6.52 4.35 -11.89
CA LEU A 144 -5.97 5.44 -12.70
C LEU A 144 -6.67 5.55 -14.05
N ILE A 145 -6.84 4.42 -14.75
CA ILE A 145 -7.58 4.40 -16.02
C ILE A 145 -8.96 5.01 -15.79
N ARG A 146 -9.73 4.50 -14.82
CA ARG A 146 -11.11 4.96 -14.58
C ARG A 146 -11.19 6.44 -14.21
N LEU A 147 -10.32 6.90 -13.30
CA LEU A 147 -10.26 8.29 -12.84
C LEU A 147 -10.17 9.25 -14.02
N TYR A 148 -9.19 9.03 -14.90
CA TYR A 148 -8.98 9.91 -16.05
C TYR A 148 -9.95 9.66 -17.22
N GLN A 149 -10.59 8.50 -17.29
CA GLN A 149 -11.69 8.30 -18.22
C GLN A 149 -12.92 9.15 -17.88
N ASN A 150 -13.16 9.37 -16.58
CA ASN A 150 -14.29 10.14 -16.05
C ASN A 150 -13.93 11.61 -15.76
N GLY A 151 -12.92 12.16 -16.43
CA GLY A 151 -12.56 13.59 -16.27
C GLY A 151 -11.91 13.93 -14.92
N GLY A 152 -11.40 12.95 -14.18
CA GLY A 152 -10.76 13.17 -12.88
C GLY A 152 -11.71 13.20 -11.69
N GLU A 153 -12.98 12.84 -11.88
CA GLU A 153 -13.95 12.74 -10.78
C GLU A 153 -13.75 11.45 -9.98
N ILE A 154 -13.81 11.58 -8.65
CA ILE A 154 -13.70 10.44 -7.73
C ILE A 154 -15.03 9.72 -7.65
N ASP A 155 -14.97 8.42 -7.92
CA ASP A 155 -16.04 7.50 -7.65
C ASP A 155 -15.77 6.78 -6.33
N MET A 156 -16.57 7.10 -5.31
CA MET A 156 -16.46 6.50 -3.98
C MET A 156 -16.68 4.98 -4.00
N VAL A 157 -17.48 4.48 -4.94
CA VAL A 157 -17.69 3.04 -5.14
C VAL A 157 -16.40 2.41 -5.66
N MET A 158 -15.69 3.07 -6.58
CA MET A 158 -14.39 2.59 -7.07
C MET A 158 -13.30 2.63 -6.00
N SER A 159 -13.33 3.62 -5.11
CA SER A 159 -12.44 3.65 -3.95
C SER A 159 -12.70 2.50 -2.98
N LEU A 160 -13.97 2.11 -2.75
CA LEU A 160 -14.31 0.92 -1.95
C LEU A 160 -13.91 -0.38 -2.64
N LEU A 161 -14.17 -0.49 -3.95
CA LEU A 161 -13.74 -1.62 -4.76
C LEU A 161 -12.22 -1.76 -4.82
N TYR A 162 -11.47 -0.69 -4.56
CA TYR A 162 -10.02 -0.79 -4.42
C TYR A 162 -9.61 -1.58 -3.16
N PHE A 163 -10.27 -1.34 -2.03
CA PHE A 163 -9.88 -1.94 -0.75
C PHE A 163 -10.18 -3.43 -0.70
N LEU A 164 -11.24 -3.88 -1.37
CA LEU A 164 -11.71 -5.26 -1.26
C LEU A 164 -10.67 -6.29 -1.76
N PRO A 165 -10.09 -6.19 -2.97
CA PRO A 165 -9.06 -7.14 -3.42
C PRO A 165 -7.79 -7.10 -2.57
N VAL A 166 -7.37 -5.90 -2.13
CA VAL A 166 -6.20 -5.73 -1.27
C VAL A 166 -6.41 -6.39 0.09
N PHE A 167 -7.60 -6.21 0.68
CA PHE A 167 -7.99 -6.84 1.93
C PHE A 167 -8.08 -8.36 1.80
N ILE A 168 -8.65 -8.88 0.72
CA ILE A 168 -8.67 -10.32 0.43
C ILE A 168 -7.24 -10.86 0.31
N ALA A 169 -6.37 -10.21 -0.46
CA ALA A 169 -4.97 -10.62 -0.58
C ALA A 169 -4.25 -10.62 0.78
N PHE A 170 -4.50 -9.61 1.60
CA PHE A 170 -3.97 -9.53 2.96
C PHE A 170 -4.46 -10.68 3.86
N CYS A 171 -5.77 -10.91 3.92
CA CYS A 171 -6.35 -11.96 4.76
C CYS A 171 -6.00 -13.38 4.31
N PHE A 172 -5.92 -13.63 3.01
CA PHE A 172 -5.74 -14.99 2.49
C PHE A 172 -4.30 -15.37 2.14
N HIS A 173 -3.45 -14.39 1.81
CA HIS A 173 -2.06 -14.68 1.48
C HIS A 173 -1.13 -14.31 2.63
N ALA A 174 -1.18 -13.06 3.11
CA ALA A 174 -0.26 -12.61 4.14
C ALA A 174 -0.46 -13.33 5.48
N MET A 175 -1.71 -13.50 5.92
CA MET A 175 -1.98 -14.25 7.16
C MET A 175 -1.70 -15.75 7.01
N LEU A 176 -1.84 -16.32 5.82
CA LEU A 176 -1.58 -17.74 5.62
C LEU A 176 -0.08 -18.05 5.67
N ILE A 177 0.79 -17.22 5.07
CA ILE A 177 2.25 -17.35 5.23
C ILE A 177 2.64 -17.16 6.69
N ARG A 178 2.04 -16.19 7.39
CA ARG A 178 2.29 -16.00 8.81
C ARG A 178 1.96 -17.26 9.62
N ASN A 179 0.77 -17.82 9.43
CA ASN A 179 0.33 -19.01 10.15
C ASN A 179 1.22 -20.22 9.82
N ASP A 180 1.66 -20.36 8.57
CA ASP A 180 2.60 -21.41 8.18
C ASP A 180 3.93 -21.32 8.94
N LEU A 181 4.47 -20.09 9.08
CA LEU A 181 5.72 -19.82 9.79
C LEU A 181 5.59 -19.96 11.31
N ASP A 182 4.52 -19.41 11.89
CA ASP A 182 4.33 -19.36 13.35
C ASP A 182 3.83 -20.70 13.93
N MET A 183 3.04 -21.49 13.16
CA MET A 183 2.48 -22.79 13.60
C MET A 183 3.19 -24.00 13.01
N GLN A 184 4.25 -23.80 12.21
CA GLN A 184 4.98 -24.88 11.53
C GLN A 184 4.04 -25.82 10.76
N LEU A 185 3.12 -25.27 9.96
CA LEU A 185 2.14 -26.08 9.22
C LEU A 185 2.78 -26.84 8.04
N HIS A 186 4.02 -26.50 7.67
CA HIS A 186 4.77 -27.10 6.58
C HIS A 186 4.01 -27.07 5.23
N LEU A 187 3.18 -26.04 5.00
CA LEU A 187 2.39 -25.90 3.77
C LEU A 187 3.30 -25.85 2.54
N SER A 188 4.51 -25.28 2.69
CA SER A 188 5.53 -25.22 1.64
C SER A 188 5.98 -26.59 1.09
N GLU A 189 5.71 -27.70 1.77
CA GLU A 189 6.04 -29.06 1.28
C GLU A 189 5.10 -29.52 0.16
N SER A 190 3.86 -29.01 0.13
CA SER A 190 2.94 -29.27 -0.96
C SER A 190 3.22 -28.34 -2.14
N ALA A 191 3.41 -28.91 -3.33
CA ALA A 191 3.72 -28.13 -4.54
C ALA A 191 2.69 -27.02 -4.84
N GLY A 192 1.40 -27.26 -4.56
CA GLY A 192 0.34 -26.28 -4.79
C GLY A 192 0.43 -25.07 -3.84
N TRP A 193 0.66 -25.34 -2.56
CA TRP A 193 0.84 -24.29 -1.56
C TRP A 193 2.16 -23.55 -1.73
N HIS A 194 3.24 -24.26 -2.07
CA HIS A 194 4.52 -23.65 -2.40
C HIS A 194 4.40 -22.65 -3.56
N PHE A 195 3.69 -23.04 -4.63
CA PHE A 195 3.42 -22.16 -5.76
C PHE A 195 2.63 -20.92 -5.32
N TYR A 196 1.51 -21.11 -4.60
CA TYR A 196 0.65 -20.01 -4.15
C TYR A 196 1.38 -19.04 -3.22
N LEU A 197 2.18 -19.54 -2.28
CA LEU A 197 2.85 -18.75 -1.25
C LEU A 197 4.11 -18.05 -1.75
N TYR A 198 4.91 -18.70 -2.61
CA TYR A 198 6.25 -18.21 -2.94
C TYR A 198 6.48 -17.90 -4.41
N GLN A 199 5.65 -18.38 -5.34
CA GLN A 199 5.85 -18.10 -6.78
C GLN A 199 4.82 -17.13 -7.34
N LEU A 200 3.55 -17.31 -6.96
CA LEU A 200 2.44 -16.47 -7.41
C LEU A 200 2.65 -14.97 -7.08
N PRO A 201 3.22 -14.55 -5.92
CA PRO A 201 3.46 -13.14 -5.64
C PRO A 201 4.35 -12.47 -6.68
N TYR A 202 5.42 -13.14 -7.11
CA TYR A 202 6.35 -12.62 -8.12
C TYR A 202 5.70 -12.56 -9.51
N LEU A 203 4.95 -13.60 -9.89
CA LEU A 203 4.21 -13.61 -11.17
C LEU A 203 3.16 -12.50 -11.21
N THR A 204 2.45 -12.30 -10.10
CA THR A 204 1.48 -11.22 -9.95
C THR A 204 2.18 -9.88 -10.08
N LEU A 205 3.33 -9.68 -9.42
CA LEU A 205 4.11 -8.45 -9.51
C LEU A 205 4.53 -8.14 -10.96
N VAL A 206 5.00 -9.14 -11.71
CA VAL A 206 5.33 -8.98 -13.15
C VAL A 206 4.09 -8.59 -13.96
N GLY A 207 2.96 -9.28 -13.75
CA GLY A 207 1.69 -8.94 -14.39
C GLY A 207 1.26 -7.51 -14.08
N THR A 208 1.49 -7.06 -12.85
CA THR A 208 1.15 -5.71 -12.42
C THR A 208 2.03 -4.64 -13.04
N VAL A 209 3.34 -4.89 -13.20
CA VAL A 209 4.23 -3.97 -13.93
C VAL A 209 3.72 -3.76 -15.35
N ILE A 210 3.32 -4.84 -16.03
CA ILE A 210 2.72 -4.78 -17.37
C ILE A 210 1.42 -3.97 -17.32
N ALA A 211 0.54 -4.23 -16.35
CA ALA A 211 -0.72 -3.51 -16.19
C ALA A 211 -0.53 -2.00 -15.96
N MET A 212 0.49 -1.61 -15.18
CA MET A 212 0.83 -0.19 -14.95
C MET A 212 1.33 0.49 -16.22
N ILE A 213 2.17 -0.19 -17.02
CA ILE A 213 2.62 0.32 -18.33
C ILE A 213 1.42 0.53 -19.26
N VAL A 214 0.53 -0.47 -19.35
CA VAL A 214 -0.69 -0.37 -20.15
C VAL A 214 -1.57 0.78 -19.66
N SER A 215 -1.75 0.91 -18.35
CA SER A 215 -2.54 1.98 -17.73
C SER A 215 -2.02 3.37 -18.11
N TYR A 216 -0.70 3.56 -18.09
CA TYR A 216 -0.07 4.80 -18.55
C TYR A 216 -0.34 5.09 -20.03
N ILE A 217 -0.15 4.10 -20.91
CA ILE A 217 -0.34 4.24 -22.37
C ILE A 217 -1.80 4.59 -22.68
N VAL A 218 -2.75 3.85 -22.11
CA VAL A 218 -4.19 4.05 -22.34
C VAL A 218 -4.62 5.44 -21.86
N THR A 219 -4.19 5.84 -20.66
CA THR A 219 -4.53 7.14 -20.08
C THR A 219 -3.96 8.29 -20.91
N SER A 220 -2.68 8.19 -21.32
CA SER A 220 -2.01 9.22 -22.11
C SER A 220 -2.63 9.40 -23.50
N ARG A 221 -2.98 8.31 -24.20
CA ARG A 221 -3.60 8.38 -25.53
C ARG A 221 -4.97 9.07 -25.50
N ARG A 222 -5.74 8.87 -24.44
CA ARG A 222 -7.08 9.46 -24.30
C ARG A 222 -7.01 10.97 -24.06
N ILE A 223 -6.07 11.42 -23.24
CA ILE A 223 -5.84 12.85 -22.98
C ILE A 223 -5.48 13.59 -24.27
N ASN A 224 -4.60 13.03 -25.09
CA ASN A 224 -4.24 13.65 -26.38
C ASN A 224 -5.48 13.78 -27.30
N ARG A 225 -6.31 12.74 -27.40
CA ARG A 225 -7.54 12.78 -28.21
C ARG A 225 -8.56 13.82 -27.72
N GLN A 226 -8.67 14.04 -26.41
CA GLN A 226 -9.60 15.04 -25.87
C GLN A 226 -9.12 16.47 -26.13
N HIS A 227 -7.79 16.69 -26.18
CA HIS A 227 -7.22 17.98 -26.57
C HIS A 227 -7.30 18.27 -28.07
N ASP A 228 -7.23 17.25 -28.93
CA ASP A 228 -7.37 17.43 -30.39
C ASP A 228 -8.81 17.75 -30.83
N LEU A 229 -9.81 17.51 -29.97
CA LEU A 229 -11.24 17.69 -30.24
C LEU A 229 -11.83 18.98 -29.61
N ALA A 230 -11.04 19.74 -28.84
CA ALA A 230 -11.45 20.96 -28.14
C ALA A 230 -10.85 22.20 -28.80
#